data_AF-A0AAD5D890-F1
#
_entry.id   AF-A0AAD5D890-F1
#
_cell.length_a   1.000
_cell.length_b   1.000
_cell.length_c   1.000
_cell.angle_alpha   90.00
_cell.angle_beta   90.00
_cell.angle_gamma   90.00
#
_symmetry.space_group_name_H-M   'P 1'
#
loop_
_entity.id
_entity.type
_entity.pdbx_description
1 polymer ?
#
loop_
_entity_poly.entity_id
_entity_poly.type
_entity_poly.pdbx_seq_one_letter_code
_entity_poly.pdbx_strand_id
1 'polypeptide(L)'
;MLPRGDNHMGCQEEIVEAERKKEDERLWKDKEEVEAKARADEALKRAGGGQKRADDAARKEMMKATPAGGAGDGKGILGQKDSTSSGPQGRGTFGSTSMKDPSKGLAKTTHIALVLVARYPELATTIPSDNVDAPLMAIARKADAFESGCRLNFFVSLIYIYVHLKSKNPVSNKKPRKMNLFSSVLKEISLLVWKVIVPHVTHIQKLKLDYHQALALVKCLCQEISALNLQSNSIHYSGPIIEAASNGAYKVVQEIADTFPQAIWYSDKSGYFMIQLAILHRCEKVYNLTYQMSDHKHFHKTLKDTYNNNLLHLAGKLAPPQKLNLVSGAALQMQRELQCFKEVETFVHPKYKTEKNSFDQTPEMLFSTEHKKLVRDGEEWMKKTTDSYTVIAGLITTIVFAAAITVPGGNSGDTGNPLYAKELSFLIFAVADTISLFTSTTSLLLFLSILMARYAEQDFLFTLPSRLIMGLATLFLSTTSMMIAFGASLYLLFRQGKEWILIPIAALSCLPITCFVTLQFPLLAELIS
;
A
#
# COMPACT_ATOMS: atom_id res chain seq x y z
N MET A 1 -53.78 -22.12 67.12
CA MET A 1 -53.65 -22.76 65.78
C MET A 1 -53.98 -21.70 64.73
N LEU A 2 -53.05 -21.42 63.81
CA LEU A 2 -53.26 -20.54 62.65
C LEU A 2 -53.29 -21.40 61.39
N PRO A 3 -54.18 -21.15 60.41
CA PRO A 3 -54.13 -21.82 59.12
C PRO A 3 -53.01 -21.26 58.24
N ARG A 4 -52.39 -22.11 57.42
CA ARG A 4 -51.41 -21.70 56.41
C ARG A 4 -52.11 -21.12 55.19
N GLY A 5 -51.52 -20.09 54.59
CA GLY A 5 -51.94 -19.57 53.30
C GLY A 5 -51.04 -20.11 52.18
N ASP A 6 -51.55 -21.08 51.43
CA ASP A 6 -50.98 -21.53 50.16
C ASP A 6 -51.95 -21.14 49.04
N ASN A 7 -51.70 -20.02 48.34
CA ASN A 7 -52.43 -19.63 47.12
C ASN A 7 -51.78 -18.50 46.28
N HIS A 8 -50.60 -18.00 46.64
CA HIS A 8 -50.01 -16.83 45.97
C HIS A 8 -49.01 -17.13 44.83
N MET A 9 -48.50 -18.36 44.69
CA MET A 9 -47.52 -18.69 43.64
C MET A 9 -48.14 -19.04 42.28
N GLY A 10 -49.29 -19.73 42.24
CA GLY A 10 -49.88 -20.19 40.97
C GLY A 10 -50.21 -19.04 40.00
N CYS A 11 -50.74 -17.93 40.52
CA CYS A 11 -51.07 -16.77 39.69
C CYS A 11 -49.84 -16.03 39.12
N GLN A 12 -48.63 -16.21 39.66
CA GLN A 12 -47.43 -15.60 39.10
C GLN A 12 -46.86 -16.42 37.93
N GLU A 13 -46.93 -17.75 37.98
CA GLU A 13 -46.48 -18.61 36.87
C GLU A 13 -47.39 -18.46 35.64
N GLU A 14 -48.71 -18.40 35.81
CA GLU A 14 -49.65 -18.18 34.69
C GLU A 14 -49.41 -16.85 33.95
N ILE A 15 -49.05 -15.78 34.68
CA ILE A 15 -48.74 -14.48 34.08
C ILE A 15 -47.44 -14.55 33.25
N VAL A 16 -46.39 -15.17 33.79
CA VAL A 16 -45.10 -15.34 33.11
C VAL A 16 -45.25 -16.20 31.85
N GLU A 17 -46.07 -17.26 31.88
CA GLU A 17 -46.33 -18.09 30.71
C GLU A 17 -47.20 -17.37 29.65
N ALA A 18 -48.16 -16.54 30.08
CA ALA A 18 -48.95 -15.70 29.18
C ALA A 18 -48.11 -14.59 28.51
N GLU A 19 -47.12 -14.02 29.20
CA GLU A 19 -46.19 -13.07 28.61
C GLU A 19 -45.24 -13.73 27.60
N ARG A 20 -44.69 -14.91 27.93
CA ARG A 20 -43.84 -15.68 27.00
C ARG A 20 -44.58 -16.01 25.69
N LYS A 21 -45.83 -16.48 25.77
CA LYS A 21 -46.66 -16.76 24.60
C LYS A 21 -46.91 -15.52 23.73
N LYS A 22 -47.07 -14.33 24.33
CA LYS A 22 -47.19 -13.04 23.61
C LYS A 22 -45.88 -12.53 23.01
N GLU A 23 -44.74 -13.03 23.47
CA GLU A 23 -43.42 -12.71 22.91
C GLU A 23 -43.09 -13.65 21.74
N ASP A 24 -43.35 -14.95 21.90
CA ASP A 24 -43.27 -15.95 20.82
C ASP A 24 -44.18 -15.59 19.63
N GLU A 25 -45.43 -15.13 19.87
CA GLU A 25 -46.35 -14.72 18.80
C GLU A 25 -45.89 -13.44 18.07
N ARG A 26 -45.16 -12.55 18.76
CA ARG A 26 -44.54 -11.36 18.14
C ARG A 26 -43.33 -11.76 17.29
N LEU A 27 -42.45 -12.59 17.81
CA LEU A 27 -41.30 -13.14 17.07
C LEU A 27 -41.73 -13.91 15.82
N TRP A 28 -42.85 -14.63 15.88
CA TRP A 28 -43.43 -15.30 14.71
C TRP A 28 -43.87 -14.30 13.63
N LYS A 29 -44.59 -13.24 14.01
CA LYS A 29 -45.09 -12.22 13.07
C LYS A 29 -43.96 -11.43 12.42
N ASP A 30 -42.94 -11.03 13.18
CA ASP A 30 -41.76 -10.36 12.64
C ASP A 30 -41.01 -11.25 11.63
N LYS A 31 -40.94 -12.56 11.90
CA LYS A 31 -40.33 -13.53 10.98
C LYS A 31 -41.12 -13.68 9.68
N GLU A 32 -42.45 -13.78 9.73
CA GLU A 32 -43.28 -13.82 8.53
C GLU A 32 -43.17 -12.52 7.71
N GLU A 33 -43.08 -11.35 8.34
CA GLU A 33 -42.92 -10.09 7.60
C GLU A 33 -41.55 -10.00 6.88
N VAL A 34 -40.48 -10.47 7.51
CA VAL A 34 -39.15 -10.58 6.89
C VAL A 34 -39.15 -11.58 5.73
N GLU A 35 -39.77 -12.75 5.89
CA GLU A 35 -39.90 -13.72 4.79
C GLU A 35 -40.78 -13.17 3.64
N ALA A 36 -41.87 -12.45 3.94
CA ALA A 36 -42.71 -11.83 2.93
C ALA A 36 -41.96 -10.75 2.13
N LYS A 37 -41.18 -9.90 2.81
CA LYS A 37 -40.28 -8.92 2.17
C LYS A 37 -39.23 -9.60 1.29
N ALA A 38 -38.61 -10.68 1.76
CA ALA A 38 -37.64 -11.44 0.96
C ALA A 38 -38.26 -12.06 -0.31
N ARG A 39 -39.48 -12.61 -0.21
CA ARG A 39 -40.23 -13.16 -1.37
C ARG A 39 -40.63 -12.05 -2.36
N ALA A 40 -41.00 -10.87 -1.88
CA ALA A 40 -41.31 -9.71 -2.72
C ALA A 40 -40.07 -9.21 -3.50
N ASP A 41 -38.92 -9.11 -2.83
CA ASP A 41 -37.64 -8.73 -3.45
C ASP A 41 -37.18 -9.74 -4.52
N GLU A 42 -37.39 -11.04 -4.27
CA GLU A 42 -37.09 -12.09 -5.24
C GLU A 42 -38.05 -12.04 -6.45
N ALA A 43 -39.33 -11.76 -6.23
CA ALA A 43 -40.30 -11.54 -7.29
C ALA A 43 -39.95 -10.31 -8.16
N LEU A 44 -39.52 -9.20 -7.53
CA LEU A 44 -39.08 -7.99 -8.22
C LEU A 44 -37.83 -8.26 -9.09
N LYS A 45 -36.86 -9.03 -8.57
CA LYS A 45 -35.68 -9.48 -9.32
C LYS A 45 -36.04 -10.39 -10.49
N ARG A 46 -37.00 -11.32 -10.32
CA ARG A 46 -37.53 -12.15 -11.43
C ARG A 46 -38.21 -11.30 -12.50
N ALA A 47 -39.01 -10.31 -12.12
CA ALA A 47 -39.67 -9.38 -13.04
C ALA A 47 -38.65 -8.54 -13.84
N GLY A 48 -37.66 -7.94 -13.17
CA GLY A 48 -36.60 -7.17 -13.82
C GLY A 48 -35.72 -8.01 -14.77
N GLY A 49 -35.48 -9.28 -14.42
CA GLY A 49 -34.81 -10.24 -15.31
C GLY A 49 -35.64 -10.62 -16.55
N GLY A 50 -36.97 -10.62 -16.42
CA GLY A 50 -37.91 -10.81 -17.53
C GLY A 50 -37.87 -9.65 -18.53
N GLN A 51 -37.97 -8.41 -18.03
CA GLN A 51 -37.93 -7.20 -18.86
C GLN A 51 -36.64 -7.14 -19.70
N LYS A 52 -35.48 -7.36 -19.07
CA LYS A 52 -34.18 -7.31 -19.74
C LYS A 52 -34.03 -8.40 -20.82
N ARG A 53 -34.62 -9.58 -20.61
CA ARG A 53 -34.66 -10.65 -21.63
C ARG A 53 -35.62 -10.33 -22.78
N ALA A 54 -36.72 -9.62 -22.52
CA ALA A 54 -37.64 -9.16 -23.56
C ALA A 54 -36.98 -8.09 -24.45
N ASP A 55 -36.27 -7.13 -23.84
CA ASP A 55 -35.53 -6.08 -24.57
C ASP A 55 -34.40 -6.67 -25.44
N ASP A 56 -33.61 -7.61 -24.90
CA ASP A 56 -32.57 -8.32 -25.65
C ASP A 56 -33.15 -9.21 -26.78
N ALA A 57 -34.35 -9.78 -26.60
CA ALA A 57 -35.04 -10.55 -27.64
C ALA A 57 -35.59 -9.64 -28.76
N ALA A 58 -36.23 -8.52 -28.41
CA ALA A 58 -36.71 -7.52 -29.36
C ALA A 58 -35.57 -6.94 -30.20
N ARG A 59 -34.43 -6.65 -29.57
CA ARG A 59 -33.20 -6.19 -30.25
C ARG A 59 -32.63 -7.24 -31.21
N LYS A 60 -32.78 -8.54 -30.92
CA LYS A 60 -32.35 -9.65 -31.78
C LYS A 60 -33.25 -9.83 -33.00
N GLU A 61 -34.55 -9.62 -32.88
CA GLU A 61 -35.48 -9.68 -34.03
C GLU A 61 -35.36 -8.43 -34.91
N MET A 62 -35.13 -7.24 -34.35
CA MET A 62 -34.81 -6.04 -35.13
C MET A 62 -33.57 -6.22 -36.04
N MET A 63 -32.59 -7.03 -35.62
CA MET A 63 -31.40 -7.33 -36.44
C MET A 63 -31.64 -8.36 -37.57
N LYS A 64 -32.80 -9.02 -37.64
CA LYS A 64 -33.15 -9.96 -38.72
C LYS A 64 -33.96 -9.35 -39.86
N ALA A 65 -34.58 -8.19 -39.63
CA ALA A 65 -35.54 -7.59 -40.55
C ALA A 65 -34.95 -6.39 -41.31
N THR A 66 -34.07 -6.64 -42.29
CA THR A 66 -33.75 -5.65 -43.33
C THR A 66 -33.41 -6.37 -44.65
N PRO A 67 -34.24 -6.27 -45.70
CA PRO A 67 -34.01 -6.96 -46.97
C PRO A 67 -33.07 -6.18 -47.90
N ALA A 68 -32.37 -6.90 -48.78
CA ALA A 68 -31.59 -6.33 -49.87
C ALA A 68 -32.41 -6.26 -51.17
N GLY A 69 -32.18 -5.24 -52.01
CA GLY A 69 -32.63 -5.21 -53.40
C GLY A 69 -32.83 -3.82 -54.00
N GLY A 70 -32.39 -3.63 -55.25
CA GLY A 70 -32.77 -2.49 -56.10
C GLY A 70 -31.61 -1.69 -56.69
N ALA A 71 -31.16 -2.07 -57.89
CA ALA A 71 -30.31 -1.23 -58.76
C ALA A 71 -31.15 -0.65 -59.91
N GLY A 72 -30.74 0.48 -60.49
CA GLY A 72 -31.44 1.09 -61.63
C GLY A 72 -30.83 2.41 -62.15
N ASP A 73 -29.87 2.29 -63.08
CA ASP A 73 -29.48 3.16 -64.20
C ASP A 73 -29.52 4.71 -64.15
N GLY A 74 -28.44 5.35 -64.66
CA GLY A 74 -28.49 6.77 -65.04
C GLY A 74 -27.19 7.52 -65.39
N LYS A 75 -26.44 7.11 -66.44
CA LYS A 75 -25.49 7.90 -67.28
C LYS A 75 -24.62 9.05 -66.68
N GLY A 76 -23.31 9.08 -66.99
CA GLY A 76 -22.65 10.38 -67.29
C GLY A 76 -21.14 10.61 -67.11
N ILE A 77 -20.30 10.00 -67.96
CA ILE A 77 -19.08 10.59 -68.61
C ILE A 77 -17.90 11.17 -67.77
N LEU A 78 -16.71 10.82 -68.26
CA LEU A 78 -15.35 11.38 -68.07
C LEU A 78 -14.49 10.79 -66.94
N GLY A 79 -13.21 10.55 -67.24
CA GLY A 79 -12.26 9.97 -66.29
C GLY A 79 -10.80 10.21 -66.66
N GLN A 80 -9.92 9.79 -65.75
CA GLN A 80 -8.47 9.60 -65.87
C GLN A 80 -8.10 8.61 -64.75
N LYS A 81 -7.62 7.41 -65.09
CA LYS A 81 -6.20 7.02 -65.19
C LYS A 81 -5.44 7.00 -63.86
N ASP A 82 -5.04 5.77 -63.51
CA ASP A 82 -3.72 5.34 -63.02
C ASP A 82 -3.11 6.03 -61.77
N SER A 83 -2.44 5.34 -60.82
CA SER A 83 -2.33 3.93 -60.43
C SER A 83 -1.39 3.86 -59.19
N THR A 84 -1.51 2.83 -58.33
CA THR A 84 -0.55 2.50 -57.22
C THR A 84 -0.44 3.58 -56.11
N SER A 85 -0.11 3.32 -54.83
CA SER A 85 -0.16 2.16 -53.92
C SER A 85 -0.33 2.74 -52.49
N SER A 86 -0.49 2.01 -51.37
CA SER A 86 -0.41 0.57 -51.06
C SER A 86 -1.38 0.26 -49.88
N GLY A 87 -1.47 -1.01 -49.45
CA GLY A 87 -2.33 -1.40 -48.31
C GLY A 87 -1.57 -1.60 -46.98
N PRO A 88 -2.24 -1.47 -45.82
CA PRO A 88 -1.64 -1.79 -44.52
C PRO A 88 -1.81 -3.28 -44.19
N GLN A 89 -0.71 -3.98 -43.88
CA GLN A 89 -0.74 -5.34 -43.31
C GLN A 89 -0.27 -5.37 -41.85
N GLY A 90 -0.89 -6.28 -41.08
CA GLY A 90 -0.21 -7.03 -40.02
C GLY A 90 0.29 -6.26 -38.80
N ARG A 91 -0.61 -6.00 -37.82
CA ARG A 91 -0.19 -5.59 -36.47
C ARG A 91 0.32 -6.83 -35.70
N GLY A 92 1.62 -7.11 -35.81
CA GLY A 92 2.28 -8.20 -35.10
C GLY A 92 2.34 -7.99 -33.59
N THR A 93 2.18 -9.07 -32.83
CA THR A 93 2.38 -9.13 -31.38
C THR A 93 3.87 -9.04 -31.04
N PHE A 94 4.25 -8.18 -30.08
CA PHE A 94 5.60 -8.16 -29.52
C PHE A 94 5.59 -8.48 -28.03
N GLY A 95 6.41 -9.45 -27.64
CA GLY A 95 6.46 -10.00 -26.29
C GLY A 95 7.13 -9.08 -25.27
N SER A 96 6.80 -9.33 -24.00
CA SER A 96 7.38 -8.68 -22.83
C SER A 96 8.89 -8.90 -22.75
N THR A 97 9.67 -7.83 -22.96
CA THR A 97 11.11 -7.83 -22.73
C THR A 97 11.45 -7.16 -21.40
N SER A 98 12.03 -7.97 -20.53
CA SER A 98 12.68 -7.68 -19.24
C SER A 98 13.00 -6.18 -18.95
N MET A 99 12.51 -5.69 -17.81
CA MET A 99 12.86 -4.37 -17.26
C MET A 99 14.39 -4.21 -17.16
N LYS A 100 14.96 -3.34 -18.00
CA LYS A 100 16.33 -2.86 -17.81
C LYS A 100 16.35 -1.81 -16.70
N ASP A 101 17.11 -2.11 -15.66
CA ASP A 101 17.43 -1.27 -14.51
C ASP A 101 17.75 0.21 -14.88
N PRO A 102 16.82 1.16 -14.64
CA PRO A 102 16.93 2.54 -15.12
C PRO A 102 18.03 3.35 -14.42
N SER A 103 18.47 2.92 -13.23
CA SER A 103 19.53 3.59 -12.45
C SER A 103 20.86 3.70 -13.22
N LYS A 104 21.18 2.70 -14.05
CA LYS A 104 22.50 2.56 -14.68
C LYS A 104 22.76 3.57 -15.81
N GLY A 105 21.70 4.04 -16.49
CA GLY A 105 21.81 5.06 -17.54
C GLY A 105 21.91 6.48 -17.00
N LEU A 106 21.27 6.73 -15.85
CA LEU A 106 21.18 8.07 -15.26
C LEU A 106 22.51 8.52 -14.63
N ALA A 107 23.13 7.67 -13.81
CA ALA A 107 24.41 7.93 -13.15
C ALA A 107 25.50 8.52 -14.09
N LYS A 108 25.69 7.90 -15.27
CA LYS A 108 26.68 8.34 -16.25
C LYS A 108 26.30 9.67 -16.91
N THR A 109 25.01 9.91 -17.14
CA THR A 109 24.56 11.12 -17.84
C THR A 109 24.61 12.35 -16.92
N THR A 110 24.27 12.21 -15.63
CA THR A 110 24.33 13.31 -14.67
C THR A 110 25.76 13.79 -14.39
N HIS A 111 26.73 12.87 -14.24
CA HIS A 111 28.15 13.25 -14.07
C HIS A 111 28.70 13.98 -15.30
N ILE A 112 28.37 13.50 -16.51
CA ILE A 112 28.80 14.15 -17.76
C ILE A 112 28.15 15.54 -17.89
N ALA A 113 26.86 15.67 -17.56
CA ALA A 113 26.17 16.96 -17.56
C ALA A 113 26.80 17.98 -16.59
N LEU A 114 27.15 17.56 -15.37
CA LEU A 114 27.86 18.40 -14.39
C LEU A 114 29.18 18.93 -14.94
N VAL A 115 30.00 18.06 -15.55
CA VAL A 115 31.29 18.45 -16.14
C VAL A 115 31.13 19.34 -17.38
N LEU A 116 30.05 19.16 -18.15
CA LEU A 116 29.76 20.00 -19.32
C LEU A 116 29.30 21.40 -18.91
N VAL A 117 28.36 21.52 -17.97
CA VAL A 117 27.88 22.83 -17.48
C VAL A 117 29.01 23.60 -16.79
N ALA A 118 29.81 22.94 -15.95
CA ALA A 118 30.98 23.57 -15.30
C ALA A 118 32.09 23.99 -16.29
N ARG A 119 32.07 23.51 -17.54
CA ARG A 119 33.01 23.91 -18.60
C ARG A 119 32.42 24.94 -19.56
N TYR A 120 31.10 24.94 -19.75
CA TYR A 120 30.36 25.83 -20.64
C TYR A 120 29.10 26.35 -19.94
N PRO A 121 29.21 27.38 -19.08
CA PRO A 121 28.11 27.90 -18.28
C PRO A 121 26.87 28.30 -19.09
N GLU A 122 27.07 28.80 -20.32
CA GLU A 122 25.97 29.19 -21.24
C GLU A 122 24.99 28.04 -21.55
N LEU A 123 25.41 26.77 -21.42
CA LEU A 123 24.51 25.61 -21.54
C LEU A 123 23.44 25.57 -20.45
N ALA A 124 23.70 26.13 -19.26
CA ALA A 124 22.70 26.21 -18.19
C ALA A 124 21.49 27.06 -18.59
N THR A 125 21.72 28.04 -19.47
CA THR A 125 20.80 29.11 -19.81
C THR A 125 20.20 28.95 -21.21
N THR A 126 20.63 27.97 -22.01
CA THR A 126 19.99 27.68 -23.30
C THR A 126 18.53 27.25 -23.11
N ILE A 127 17.62 27.94 -23.80
CA ILE A 127 16.25 27.49 -24.04
C ILE A 127 16.22 26.96 -25.49
N PRO A 128 16.21 25.64 -25.71
CA PRO A 128 16.16 25.09 -27.06
C PRO A 128 14.79 25.32 -27.72
N SER A 129 14.77 25.53 -29.04
CA SER A 129 13.54 25.48 -29.84
C SER A 129 13.15 24.03 -30.12
N ASP A 130 11.90 23.68 -29.80
CA ASP A 130 11.17 22.42 -30.05
C ASP A 130 11.88 21.07 -29.79
N ASN A 131 11.19 20.22 -29.01
CA ASN A 131 11.57 18.85 -28.63
C ASN A 131 12.82 18.64 -27.74
N VAL A 132 13.56 19.68 -27.33
CA VAL A 132 14.65 19.54 -26.34
C VAL A 132 14.37 20.38 -25.10
N ASP A 133 14.37 19.74 -23.93
CA ASP A 133 14.19 20.42 -22.64
C ASP A 133 15.41 21.26 -22.26
N ALA A 134 15.16 22.44 -21.70
CA ALA A 134 16.19 23.17 -20.94
C ALA A 134 16.72 22.28 -19.78
N PRO A 135 18.01 22.39 -19.38
CA PRO A 135 18.61 21.44 -18.44
C PRO A 135 17.85 21.30 -17.12
N LEU A 136 17.35 22.41 -16.57
CA LEU A 136 16.59 22.39 -15.32
C LEU A 136 15.20 21.74 -15.47
N MET A 137 14.53 21.88 -16.64
CA MET A 137 13.29 21.14 -16.96
C MET A 137 13.54 19.63 -17.04
N ALA A 138 14.62 19.21 -17.73
CA ALA A 138 14.96 17.81 -17.92
C ALA A 138 15.24 17.09 -16.59
N ILE A 139 15.77 17.81 -15.61
CA ILE A 139 16.01 17.33 -14.26
C ILE A 139 14.71 17.33 -13.43
N ALA A 140 13.89 18.38 -13.52
CA ALA A 140 12.61 18.49 -12.82
C ALA A 140 11.63 17.35 -13.17
N ARG A 141 11.58 16.93 -14.45
CA ARG A 141 10.80 15.76 -14.91
C ARG A 141 11.31 14.43 -14.39
N LYS A 142 12.58 14.35 -13.99
CA LYS A 142 13.21 13.13 -13.46
C LYS A 142 13.25 13.18 -11.93
N ALA A 143 12.09 13.19 -11.28
CA ALA A 143 12.03 13.11 -9.81
C ALA A 143 12.70 11.84 -9.26
N ASP A 144 12.68 10.73 -10.02
CA ASP A 144 13.40 9.48 -9.73
C ASP A 144 14.94 9.64 -9.73
N ALA A 145 15.48 10.78 -10.21
CA ALA A 145 16.88 11.14 -10.05
C ALA A 145 17.24 11.60 -8.63
N PHE A 146 16.27 11.64 -7.71
CA PHE A 146 16.43 12.19 -6.36
C PHE A 146 15.77 11.28 -5.31
N GLU A 147 16.37 11.26 -4.12
CA GLU A 147 15.84 10.63 -2.90
C GLU A 147 14.41 11.09 -2.54
N SER A 148 14.00 12.27 -3.01
CA SER A 148 12.64 12.79 -2.83
C SER A 148 11.58 12.13 -3.70
N GLY A 149 11.92 11.73 -4.94
CA GLY A 149 10.99 11.10 -5.87
C GLY A 149 10.95 9.58 -5.76
N CYS A 150 12.10 8.95 -5.48
CA CYS A 150 12.18 7.51 -5.28
C CYS A 150 11.50 7.08 -3.97
N ARG A 151 10.36 6.40 -4.06
CA ARG A 151 9.86 5.53 -2.98
C ARG A 151 10.76 4.28 -2.90
N LEU A 152 11.87 4.39 -2.17
CA LEU A 152 12.73 3.24 -1.86
C LEU A 152 11.94 2.19 -1.07
N ASN A 153 11.94 0.93 -1.52
CA ASN A 153 11.36 -0.18 -0.76
C ASN A 153 11.88 -0.17 0.68
N PHE A 154 11.06 -0.53 1.66
CA PHE A 154 11.36 -0.36 3.09
C PHE A 154 12.73 -0.92 3.51
N PHE A 155 13.11 -2.11 3.05
CA PHE A 155 14.45 -2.68 3.26
C PHE A 155 15.58 -1.81 2.69
N VAL A 156 15.40 -1.26 1.49
CA VAL A 156 16.36 -0.35 0.84
C VAL A 156 16.45 0.96 1.62
N SER A 157 15.33 1.48 2.15
CA SER A 157 15.29 2.67 3.00
C SER A 157 16.01 2.47 4.34
N LEU A 158 15.76 1.35 5.04
CA LEU A 158 16.48 0.99 6.26
C LEU A 158 18.00 0.85 6.02
N ILE A 159 18.39 0.14 4.97
CA ILE A 159 19.81 0.00 4.63
C ILE A 159 20.40 1.36 4.19
N TYR A 160 19.62 2.23 3.53
CA TYR A 160 20.02 3.59 3.16
C TYR A 160 20.36 4.45 4.38
N ILE A 161 19.56 4.39 5.46
CA ILE A 161 19.84 5.12 6.71
C ILE A 161 21.16 4.65 7.34
N TYR A 162 21.37 3.34 7.45
CA TYR A 162 22.54 2.76 8.13
C TYR A 162 23.84 2.80 7.31
N VAL A 163 23.76 2.81 5.97
CA VAL A 163 24.95 2.81 5.11
C VAL A 163 25.52 4.22 4.96
N HIS A 164 26.54 4.51 5.76
CA HIS A 164 27.41 5.68 5.56
C HIS A 164 28.24 5.55 4.28
N LEU A 165 28.45 6.68 3.59
CA LEU A 165 29.45 6.81 2.54
C LEU A 165 30.83 6.60 3.16
N LYS A 166 31.55 5.54 2.74
CA LYS A 166 32.87 5.25 3.26
C LYS A 166 33.88 6.32 2.82
N SER A 167 34.28 7.20 3.73
CA SER A 167 35.64 7.72 3.70
C SER A 167 36.61 6.55 3.86
N LYS A 168 37.65 6.50 3.01
CA LYS A 168 38.66 5.43 3.05
C LYS A 168 39.43 5.50 4.37
N ASN A 169 39.45 4.40 5.13
CA ASN A 169 40.61 3.97 5.90
C ASN A 169 40.55 2.46 6.23
N PRO A 170 41.70 1.79 6.46
CA PRO A 170 41.82 0.34 6.35
C PRO A 170 41.43 -0.46 7.60
N VAL A 171 41.13 -1.75 7.39
CA VAL A 171 40.68 -2.71 8.41
C VAL A 171 41.88 -3.25 9.22
N SER A 172 41.77 -3.22 10.55
CA SER A 172 42.70 -3.93 11.45
C SER A 172 42.21 -5.35 11.74
N ASN A 173 42.97 -6.36 11.33
CA ASN A 173 42.68 -7.77 11.59
C ASN A 173 42.94 -8.17 13.05
N LYS A 174 42.05 -9.00 13.64
CA LYS A 174 42.34 -9.83 14.82
C LYS A 174 41.88 -11.27 14.56
N LYS A 175 42.69 -12.25 15.01
CA LYS A 175 42.52 -13.69 14.73
C LYS A 175 41.39 -14.32 15.60
N PRO A 176 40.71 -15.37 15.11
CA PRO A 176 39.62 -16.03 15.84
C PRO A 176 40.14 -17.01 16.92
N ARG A 177 39.31 -17.27 17.94
CA ARG A 177 39.50 -18.31 18.99
C ARG A 177 38.47 -19.44 18.79
N LYS A 178 38.66 -20.59 19.46
CA LYS A 178 37.90 -21.85 19.28
C LYS A 178 36.37 -21.66 19.23
N MET A 179 35.70 -22.49 18.42
CA MET A 179 34.37 -22.22 17.86
C MET A 179 33.41 -23.39 18.11
N ASN A 180 32.21 -23.11 18.62
CA ASN A 180 31.19 -24.12 18.97
C ASN A 180 30.33 -24.50 17.75
N LEU A 181 29.72 -25.70 17.75
CA LEU A 181 28.93 -26.23 16.64
C LEU A 181 27.82 -25.25 16.17
N PHE A 182 27.06 -24.68 17.11
CA PHE A 182 26.05 -23.63 16.84
C PHE A 182 26.61 -22.42 16.08
N SER A 183 27.84 -22.01 16.39
CA SER A 183 28.48 -20.86 15.73
C SER A 183 28.97 -21.17 14.31
N SER A 184 29.02 -22.44 13.90
CA SER A 184 29.26 -22.81 12.49
C SER A 184 27.99 -22.65 11.65
N VAL A 185 26.84 -23.10 12.16
CA VAL A 185 25.53 -22.95 11.50
C VAL A 185 25.15 -21.47 11.43
N LEU A 186 25.30 -20.73 12.53
CA LEU A 186 25.15 -19.26 12.54
C LEU A 186 26.10 -18.57 11.57
N LYS A 187 27.32 -19.08 11.36
CA LYS A 187 28.25 -18.52 10.37
C LYS A 187 27.79 -18.75 8.94
N GLU A 188 27.37 -19.96 8.58
CA GLU A 188 26.83 -20.24 7.23
C GLU A 188 25.59 -19.40 6.94
N ILE A 189 24.63 -19.34 7.89
CA ILE A 189 23.46 -18.46 7.78
C ILE A 189 23.89 -17.00 7.64
N SER A 190 24.85 -16.53 8.46
CA SER A 190 25.36 -15.16 8.36
C SER A 190 26.09 -14.87 7.04
N LEU A 191 26.77 -15.86 6.45
CA LEU A 191 27.48 -15.74 5.16
C LEU A 191 26.50 -15.69 3.99
N LEU A 192 25.42 -16.47 4.03
CA LEU A 192 24.33 -16.41 3.07
C LEU A 192 23.61 -15.05 3.16
N VAL A 193 23.24 -14.63 4.37
CA VAL A 193 22.64 -13.32 4.64
C VAL A 193 23.58 -12.18 4.20
N TRP A 194 24.88 -12.26 4.49
CA TRP A 194 25.88 -11.27 4.05
C TRP A 194 26.02 -11.22 2.52
N LYS A 195 26.04 -12.38 1.83
CA LYS A 195 26.05 -12.45 0.36
C LYS A 195 24.79 -11.85 -0.28
N VAL A 196 23.63 -11.91 0.38
CA VAL A 196 22.39 -11.25 -0.07
C VAL A 196 22.40 -9.75 0.21
N ILE A 197 22.91 -9.33 1.37
CA ILE A 197 22.92 -7.91 1.80
C ILE A 197 24.00 -7.08 1.06
N VAL A 198 25.21 -7.62 0.83
CA VAL A 198 26.32 -6.85 0.24
C VAL A 198 25.99 -6.25 -1.15
N PRO A 199 25.38 -6.96 -2.10
CA PRO A 199 24.92 -6.38 -3.37
C PRO A 199 23.97 -5.20 -3.16
N HIS A 200 23.00 -5.30 -2.26
CA HIS A 200 22.11 -4.19 -1.90
C HIS A 200 22.86 -3.01 -1.30
N VAL A 201 23.81 -3.23 -0.38
CA VAL A 201 24.63 -2.16 0.20
C VAL A 201 25.44 -1.43 -0.87
N THR A 202 26.09 -2.14 -1.80
CA THR A 202 26.86 -1.51 -2.88
C THR A 202 25.98 -0.75 -3.88
N HIS A 203 24.79 -1.27 -4.18
CA HIS A 203 23.78 -0.57 -4.99
C HIS A 203 23.33 0.74 -4.32
N ILE A 204 23.06 0.70 -3.02
CA ILE A 204 22.63 1.86 -2.22
C ILE A 204 23.73 2.92 -2.11
N GLN A 205 25.01 2.53 -1.96
CA GLN A 205 26.13 3.48 -1.98
C GLN A 205 26.25 4.21 -3.32
N LYS A 206 26.04 3.49 -4.42
CA LYS A 206 26.04 4.10 -5.75
C LYS A 206 24.85 5.07 -5.91
N LEU A 207 23.66 4.65 -5.51
CA LEU A 207 22.45 5.47 -5.57
C LEU A 207 22.61 6.79 -4.77
N LYS A 208 23.22 6.73 -3.57
CA LYS A 208 23.59 7.92 -2.79
C LYS A 208 24.51 8.87 -3.55
N LEU A 209 25.52 8.34 -4.24
CA LEU A 209 26.46 9.14 -5.03
C LEU A 209 25.76 9.81 -6.21
N ASP A 210 24.91 9.07 -6.93
CA ASP A 210 24.15 9.57 -8.07
C ASP A 210 23.21 10.72 -7.64
N TYR A 211 22.54 10.60 -6.48
CA TYR A 211 21.73 11.68 -5.89
C TYR A 211 22.55 12.93 -5.51
N HIS A 212 23.75 12.77 -4.95
CA HIS A 212 24.62 13.91 -4.62
C HIS A 212 25.07 14.65 -5.88
N GLN A 213 25.38 13.92 -6.96
CA GLN A 213 25.76 14.50 -8.25
C GLN A 213 24.58 15.22 -8.92
N ALA A 214 23.37 14.65 -8.86
CA ALA A 214 22.16 15.30 -9.35
C ALA A 214 21.85 16.62 -8.63
N LEU A 215 21.98 16.64 -7.30
CA LEU A 215 21.77 17.87 -6.53
C LEU A 215 22.87 18.91 -6.79
N ALA A 216 24.13 18.50 -6.93
CA ALA A 216 25.23 19.41 -7.31
C ALA A 216 25.00 20.05 -8.69
N LEU A 217 24.43 19.31 -9.65
CA LEU A 217 24.07 19.82 -10.96
C LEU A 217 22.94 20.86 -10.87
N VAL A 218 21.88 20.60 -10.09
CA VAL A 218 20.80 21.57 -9.85
C VAL A 218 21.35 22.86 -9.27
N LYS A 219 22.22 22.76 -8.24
CA LYS A 219 22.90 23.91 -7.62
C LYS A 219 23.66 24.75 -8.62
N CYS A 220 24.50 24.12 -9.43
CA CYS A 220 25.28 24.80 -10.46
C CYS A 220 24.35 25.50 -11.48
N LEU A 221 23.32 24.82 -11.98
CA LEU A 221 22.34 25.43 -12.89
C LEU A 221 21.62 26.65 -12.28
N CYS A 222 21.17 26.54 -11.03
CA CYS A 222 20.51 27.65 -10.33
C CYS A 222 21.46 28.85 -10.12
N GLN A 223 22.73 28.59 -9.80
CA GLN A 223 23.76 29.64 -9.66
C GLN A 223 24.00 30.37 -10.98
N GLU A 224 24.21 29.67 -12.10
CA GLU A 224 24.41 30.29 -13.41
C GLU A 224 23.17 31.10 -13.86
N ILE A 225 21.95 30.57 -13.66
CA ILE A 225 20.72 31.31 -13.96
C ILE A 225 20.57 32.56 -13.08
N SER A 226 21.02 32.52 -11.81
CA SER A 226 20.99 33.69 -10.93
C SER A 226 21.97 34.77 -11.35
N ALA A 227 23.14 34.39 -11.89
CA ALA A 227 24.17 35.32 -12.35
C ALA A 227 23.77 36.14 -13.58
N LEU A 228 22.79 35.69 -14.38
CA LEU A 228 22.36 36.37 -15.60
C LEU A 228 21.84 37.80 -15.39
N ASN A 229 21.30 38.15 -14.20
CA ASN A 229 20.78 39.49 -13.88
C ASN A 229 19.78 40.10 -14.91
N LEU A 230 19.12 39.27 -15.73
CA LEU A 230 18.16 39.73 -16.73
C LEU A 230 16.76 39.87 -16.14
N GLN A 231 16.05 40.89 -16.61
CA GLN A 231 14.67 41.25 -16.21
C GLN A 231 13.61 40.17 -16.52
N SER A 232 14.01 39.07 -17.17
CA SER A 232 13.14 37.96 -17.62
C SER A 232 13.70 36.55 -17.28
N ASN A 233 14.52 36.44 -16.22
CA ASN A 233 15.08 35.14 -15.77
C ASN A 233 14.00 34.08 -15.42
N SER A 234 12.76 34.50 -15.16
CA SER A 234 11.62 33.66 -14.76
C SER A 234 11.32 32.51 -15.72
N ILE A 235 11.61 32.65 -17.02
CA ILE A 235 11.38 31.60 -18.01
C ILE A 235 12.21 30.34 -17.69
N HIS A 236 13.40 30.51 -17.11
CA HIS A 236 14.32 29.40 -16.83
C HIS A 236 13.95 28.58 -15.58
N TYR A 237 13.11 29.10 -14.67
CA TYR A 237 12.79 28.43 -13.39
C TYR A 237 11.29 28.30 -13.05
N SER A 238 10.40 29.08 -13.68
CA SER A 238 8.94 28.97 -13.49
C SER A 238 8.38 27.61 -13.94
N GLY A 239 8.75 27.14 -15.14
CA GLY A 239 8.39 25.80 -15.62
C GLY A 239 8.98 24.69 -14.74
N PRO A 240 10.31 24.68 -14.47
CA PRO A 240 10.94 23.60 -13.72
C PRO A 240 10.44 23.44 -12.29
N ILE A 241 10.13 24.53 -11.56
CA ILE A 241 9.67 24.39 -10.17
C ILE A 241 8.27 23.75 -10.09
N ILE A 242 7.41 24.08 -11.04
CA ILE A 242 6.06 23.52 -11.18
C ILE A 242 6.13 22.04 -11.56
N GLU A 243 6.94 21.69 -12.54
CA GLU A 243 7.19 20.31 -12.96
C GLU A 243 7.82 19.46 -11.84
N ALA A 244 8.82 20.02 -11.13
CA ALA A 244 9.45 19.37 -9.99
C ALA A 244 8.45 19.09 -8.87
N ALA A 245 7.51 20.02 -8.62
CA ALA A 245 6.49 19.86 -7.61
C ALA A 245 5.46 18.77 -7.95
N SER A 246 4.96 18.74 -9.19
CA SER A 246 4.04 17.70 -9.68
C SER A 246 4.67 16.30 -9.64
N ASN A 247 5.98 16.18 -9.89
CA ASN A 247 6.66 14.89 -9.86
C ASN A 247 7.13 14.47 -8.46
N GLY A 248 7.22 15.39 -7.49
CA GLY A 248 7.67 15.12 -6.12
C GLY A 248 9.17 15.31 -5.89
N ALA A 249 9.85 16.04 -6.77
CA ALA A 249 11.28 16.35 -6.68
C ALA A 249 11.58 17.43 -5.61
N TYR A 250 11.21 17.17 -4.35
CA TYR A 250 11.36 18.10 -3.21
C TYR A 250 12.74 18.77 -3.11
N LYS A 251 13.84 18.06 -3.40
CA LYS A 251 15.18 18.69 -3.38
C LYS A 251 15.44 19.67 -4.53
N VAL A 252 14.80 19.47 -5.68
CA VAL A 252 14.83 20.43 -6.79
C VAL A 252 13.94 21.64 -6.48
N VAL A 253 12.72 21.40 -5.96
CA VAL A 253 11.82 22.47 -5.51
C VAL A 253 12.49 23.34 -4.45
N GLN A 254 13.16 22.71 -3.47
CA GLN A 254 13.89 23.42 -2.42
C GLN A 254 14.97 24.33 -3.02
N GLU A 255 15.88 23.80 -3.85
CA GLU A 255 16.98 24.59 -4.39
C GLU A 255 16.53 25.76 -5.27
N ILE A 256 15.49 25.56 -6.08
CA ILE A 256 14.93 26.62 -6.93
C ILE A 256 14.22 27.68 -6.08
N ALA A 257 13.47 27.30 -5.05
CA ALA A 257 12.81 28.27 -4.15
C ALA A 257 13.81 29.05 -3.29
N ASP A 258 14.86 28.39 -2.79
CA ASP A 258 15.93 29.02 -2.01
C ASP A 258 16.75 30.00 -2.87
N THR A 259 16.98 29.70 -4.16
CA THR A 259 17.69 30.59 -5.10
C THR A 259 16.80 31.70 -5.66
N PHE A 260 15.52 31.39 -5.92
CA PHE A 260 14.55 32.29 -6.55
C PHE A 260 13.24 32.34 -5.72
N PRO A 261 13.18 33.09 -4.60
CA PRO A 261 12.00 33.10 -3.73
C PRO A 261 10.69 33.49 -4.43
N GLN A 262 10.76 34.28 -5.51
CA GLN A 262 9.60 34.64 -6.32
C GLN A 262 8.99 33.45 -7.10
N ALA A 263 9.70 32.34 -7.21
CA ALA A 263 9.26 31.16 -7.96
C ALA A 263 8.00 30.50 -7.37
N ILE A 264 7.70 30.73 -6.09
CA ILE A 264 6.51 30.19 -5.39
C ILE A 264 5.19 30.73 -5.94
N TRP A 265 5.22 31.86 -6.65
CA TRP A 265 4.05 32.56 -7.19
C TRP A 265 3.69 32.18 -8.62
N TYR A 266 4.46 31.31 -9.27
CA TYR A 266 4.07 30.81 -10.58
C TYR A 266 2.97 29.75 -10.47
N SER A 267 2.14 29.71 -11.51
CA SER A 267 1.13 28.69 -11.73
C SER A 267 1.44 27.93 -13.03
N ASP A 268 0.86 26.74 -13.17
CA ASP A 268 0.85 26.04 -14.46
C ASP A 268 -0.07 26.73 -15.48
N LYS A 269 -0.16 26.14 -16.68
CA LYS A 269 -1.05 26.59 -17.77
C LYS A 269 -2.54 26.54 -17.39
N SER A 270 -2.90 25.77 -16.37
CA SER A 270 -4.27 25.63 -15.84
C SER A 270 -4.58 26.60 -14.70
N GLY A 271 -3.60 27.39 -14.24
CA GLY A 271 -3.75 28.32 -13.12
C GLY A 271 -3.50 27.72 -11.73
N TYR A 272 -3.05 26.47 -11.63
CA TYR A 272 -2.70 25.86 -10.34
C TYR A 272 -1.30 26.27 -9.90
N PHE A 273 -1.19 26.76 -8.66
CA PHE A 273 0.08 26.99 -7.99
C PHE A 273 0.75 25.67 -7.59
N MET A 274 2.07 25.73 -7.38
CA MET A 274 2.92 24.62 -6.95
C MET A 274 2.32 23.73 -5.85
N ILE A 275 1.75 24.33 -4.79
CA ILE A 275 1.15 23.59 -3.66
C ILE A 275 -0.11 22.81 -4.05
N GLN A 276 -0.92 23.35 -4.97
CA GLN A 276 -2.14 22.69 -5.45
C GLN A 276 -1.78 21.45 -6.28
N LEU A 277 -0.77 21.56 -7.14
CA LEU A 277 -0.25 20.45 -7.93
C LEU A 277 0.40 19.39 -7.04
N ALA A 278 1.21 19.79 -6.06
CA ALA A 278 1.80 18.86 -5.10
C ALA A 278 0.74 18.05 -4.34
N ILE A 279 -0.40 18.66 -3.97
CA ILE A 279 -1.53 17.95 -3.32
C ILE A 279 -2.24 17.01 -4.32
N LEU A 280 -2.54 17.47 -5.54
CA LEU A 280 -3.16 16.65 -6.59
C LEU A 280 -2.31 15.42 -6.95
N HIS A 281 -0.99 15.56 -6.97
CA HIS A 281 -0.03 14.49 -7.28
C HIS A 281 0.50 13.73 -6.04
N ARG A 282 -0.08 13.94 -4.85
CA ARG A 282 0.29 13.27 -3.58
C ARG A 282 1.78 13.36 -3.23
N CYS A 283 2.35 14.54 -3.42
CA CYS A 283 3.76 14.85 -3.19
C CYS A 283 3.97 15.52 -1.83
N GLU A 284 3.74 14.74 -0.76
CA GLU A 284 3.84 15.11 0.66
C GLU A 284 4.99 16.06 1.01
N LYS A 285 6.24 15.61 0.78
CA LYS A 285 7.46 16.40 1.06
C LYS A 285 7.45 17.77 0.37
N VAL A 286 6.82 17.89 -0.81
CA VAL A 286 6.73 19.15 -1.55
C VAL A 286 5.69 20.07 -0.94
N TYR A 287 4.44 19.64 -0.73
CA TYR A 287 3.42 20.55 -0.20
C TYR A 287 3.73 20.98 1.25
N ASN A 288 4.36 20.11 2.05
CA ASN A 288 4.85 20.45 3.39
C ASN A 288 5.96 21.51 3.34
N LEU A 289 6.89 21.40 2.39
CA LEU A 289 7.91 22.41 2.15
C LEU A 289 7.27 23.74 1.74
N THR A 290 6.38 23.75 0.74
CA THR A 290 5.74 24.99 0.25
C THR A 290 4.92 25.67 1.35
N TYR A 291 4.21 24.90 2.20
CA TYR A 291 3.48 25.44 3.34
C TYR A 291 4.41 26.09 4.38
N GLN A 292 5.58 25.51 4.64
CA GLN A 292 6.57 26.05 5.57
C GLN A 292 7.31 27.27 5.02
N MET A 293 7.62 27.30 3.72
CA MET A 293 8.33 28.40 3.04
C MET A 293 7.54 29.71 2.98
N SER A 294 6.21 29.65 3.04
CA SER A 294 5.40 30.86 2.90
C SER A 294 5.44 31.74 4.15
N ASP A 295 6.17 32.86 4.09
CA ASP A 295 5.94 34.01 5.00
C ASP A 295 4.48 34.50 4.91
N HIS A 296 3.82 34.19 3.79
CA HIS A 296 2.41 34.45 3.54
C HIS A 296 1.55 33.18 3.68
N LYS A 297 1.57 32.49 4.82
CA LYS A 297 0.63 31.37 5.15
C LYS A 297 -0.85 31.72 4.93
N HIS A 298 -1.19 33.00 4.89
CA HIS A 298 -2.52 33.51 4.55
C HIS A 298 -2.88 33.30 3.07
N PHE A 299 -1.93 33.41 2.14
CA PHE A 299 -2.16 33.22 0.70
C PHE A 299 -2.61 31.79 0.38
N HIS A 300 -1.88 30.78 0.86
CA HIS A 300 -2.26 29.38 0.66
C HIS A 300 -3.62 29.02 1.26
N LYS A 301 -4.03 29.68 2.36
CA LYS A 301 -5.37 29.51 2.95
C LYS A 301 -6.49 30.08 2.07
N THR A 302 -6.20 31.06 1.22
CA THR A 302 -7.16 31.66 0.28
C THR A 302 -7.15 31.06 -1.12
N LEU A 303 -6.23 30.14 -1.43
CA LEU A 303 -6.11 29.53 -2.75
C LEU A 303 -7.34 28.69 -3.10
N LYS A 304 -7.86 28.91 -4.31
CA LYS A 304 -8.96 28.15 -4.91
C LYS A 304 -8.69 27.89 -6.39
N ASP A 305 -9.25 26.80 -6.92
CA ASP A 305 -9.28 26.54 -8.37
C ASP A 305 -10.46 27.26 -9.06
N THR A 306 -10.57 27.08 -10.37
CA THR A 306 -11.64 27.63 -11.22
C THR A 306 -13.06 27.17 -10.85
N TYR A 307 -13.19 26.13 -10.02
CA TYR A 307 -14.44 25.58 -9.51
C TYR A 307 -14.63 25.86 -8.00
N ASN A 308 -13.95 26.89 -7.47
CA ASN A 308 -14.00 27.28 -6.06
C ASN A 308 -13.50 26.18 -5.09
N ASN A 309 -12.77 25.15 -5.57
CA ASN A 309 -12.17 24.13 -4.72
C ASN A 309 -10.94 24.71 -3.99
N ASN A 310 -10.99 24.77 -2.66
CA ASN A 310 -9.82 25.06 -1.83
C ASN A 310 -8.86 23.84 -1.73
N LEU A 311 -7.71 24.00 -1.07
CA LEU A 311 -6.69 22.95 -0.96
C LEU A 311 -7.22 21.59 -0.44
N LEU A 312 -8.19 21.60 0.48
CA LEU A 312 -8.74 20.36 1.04
C LEU A 312 -9.67 19.65 0.05
N HIS A 313 -10.38 20.37 -0.82
CA HIS A 313 -11.11 19.77 -1.94
C HIS A 313 -10.16 19.12 -2.95
N LEU A 314 -8.97 19.69 -3.18
CA LEU A 314 -7.96 19.09 -4.06
C LEU A 314 -7.34 17.82 -3.45
N ALA A 315 -7.21 17.75 -2.12
CA ALA A 315 -6.93 16.49 -1.43
C ALA A 315 -8.13 15.51 -1.51
N GLY A 316 -9.36 16.02 -1.60
CA GLY A 316 -10.59 15.26 -1.79
C GLY A 316 -10.74 14.56 -3.15
N LYS A 317 -10.14 15.10 -4.22
CA LYS A 317 -10.10 14.46 -5.56
C LYS A 317 -9.23 13.21 -5.53
N LEU A 318 -9.64 12.13 -6.20
CA LEU A 318 -8.88 10.88 -6.27
C LEU A 318 -7.52 11.08 -6.97
N ALA A 319 -6.43 10.53 -6.42
CA ALA A 319 -5.10 10.68 -7.01
C ALA A 319 -4.96 10.07 -8.43
N PRO A 320 -4.01 10.57 -9.26
CA PRO A 320 -3.73 9.99 -10.57
C PRO A 320 -3.37 8.49 -10.50
N PRO A 321 -3.79 7.65 -11.47
CA PRO A 321 -3.56 6.20 -11.45
C PRO A 321 -2.08 5.80 -11.29
N GLN A 322 -1.15 6.59 -11.81
CA GLN A 322 0.29 6.39 -11.68
C GLN A 322 0.78 6.49 -10.23
N LYS A 323 0.08 7.24 -9.37
CA LYS A 323 0.38 7.36 -7.93
C LYS A 323 -0.40 6.33 -7.11
N LEU A 324 -1.65 6.04 -7.47
CA LEU A 324 -2.47 5.00 -6.80
C LEU A 324 -1.85 3.59 -6.91
N ASN A 325 -1.36 3.21 -8.10
CA ASN A 325 -0.81 1.88 -8.37
C ASN A 325 0.54 1.58 -7.68
N LEU A 326 1.09 2.51 -6.89
CA LEU A 326 2.36 2.35 -6.15
C LEU A 326 2.21 1.62 -4.80
N VAL A 327 1.00 1.17 -4.45
CA VAL A 327 0.68 0.66 -3.11
C VAL A 327 0.08 -0.74 -3.20
N SER A 328 0.53 -1.65 -2.33
CA SER A 328 0.21 -3.09 -2.36
C SER A 328 -1.19 -3.46 -1.83
N GLY A 329 -2.25 -2.86 -2.39
CA GLY A 329 -3.64 -3.22 -2.09
C GLY A 329 -4.57 -2.04 -1.88
N ALA A 330 -5.84 -2.19 -2.22
CA ALA A 330 -6.83 -1.10 -2.20
C ALA A 330 -7.06 -0.51 -0.80
N ALA A 331 -6.97 -1.32 0.28
CA ALA A 331 -7.09 -0.81 1.65
C ALA A 331 -5.93 0.12 2.04
N LEU A 332 -4.70 -0.19 1.60
CA LEU A 332 -3.51 0.63 1.82
C LEU A 332 -3.52 1.89 0.94
N GLN A 333 -4.09 1.81 -0.27
CA GLN A 333 -4.37 2.99 -1.09
C GLN A 333 -5.36 3.91 -0.36
N MET A 334 -6.47 3.37 0.17
CA MET A 334 -7.46 4.13 0.92
C MET A 334 -6.86 4.78 2.19
N GLN A 335 -6.04 4.04 2.94
CA GLN A 335 -5.31 4.56 4.10
C GLN A 335 -4.45 5.79 3.74
N ARG A 336 -3.69 5.71 2.63
CA ARG A 336 -2.80 6.80 2.19
C ARG A 336 -3.53 8.03 1.63
N GLU A 337 -4.61 7.83 0.88
CA GLU A 337 -5.45 8.95 0.41
C GLU A 337 -6.07 9.68 1.62
N LEU A 338 -6.53 8.93 2.63
CA LEU A 338 -7.09 9.51 3.85
C LEU A 338 -6.03 10.18 4.75
N GLN A 339 -4.82 9.60 4.87
CA GLN A 339 -3.68 10.25 5.53
C GLN A 339 -3.38 11.60 4.87
N CYS A 340 -3.25 11.64 3.54
CA CYS A 340 -3.00 12.88 2.80
C CYS A 340 -4.14 13.90 2.98
N PHE A 341 -5.39 13.45 3.00
CA PHE A 341 -6.53 14.33 3.28
C PHE A 341 -6.45 14.93 4.69
N LYS A 342 -6.19 14.12 5.72
CA LYS A 342 -6.06 14.58 7.11
C LYS A 342 -4.85 15.48 7.34
N GLU A 343 -3.74 15.22 6.67
CA GLU A 343 -2.55 16.07 6.72
C GLU A 343 -2.84 17.47 6.15
N VAL A 344 -3.43 17.54 4.95
CA VAL A 344 -3.88 18.81 4.36
C VAL A 344 -4.95 19.49 5.23
N GLU A 345 -5.80 18.72 5.92
CA GLU A 345 -6.80 19.23 6.88
C GLU A 345 -6.18 19.98 8.07
N THR A 346 -4.91 19.72 8.42
CA THR A 346 -4.22 20.41 9.52
C THR A 346 -3.77 21.82 9.13
N PHE A 347 -3.46 22.04 7.85
CA PHE A 347 -2.94 23.31 7.33
C PHE A 347 -4.06 24.32 7.01
N VAL A 348 -5.26 23.80 6.74
CA VAL A 348 -6.44 24.55 6.28
C VAL A 348 -7.24 25.11 7.46
N HIS A 349 -7.51 26.41 7.42
CA HIS A 349 -8.26 27.10 8.47
C HIS A 349 -9.70 26.55 8.60
N PRO A 350 -10.27 26.38 9.80
CA PRO A 350 -11.57 25.71 10.02
C PRO A 350 -12.71 26.18 9.11
N LYS A 351 -12.82 27.49 8.85
CA LYS A 351 -13.79 28.09 7.91
C LYS A 351 -13.85 27.39 6.54
N TYR A 352 -12.71 26.91 6.03
CA TYR A 352 -12.58 26.30 4.71
C TYR A 352 -12.85 24.79 4.70
N LYS A 353 -12.94 24.14 5.87
CA LYS A 353 -13.31 22.72 5.99
C LYS A 353 -14.78 22.46 5.66
N THR A 354 -15.63 23.46 5.86
CA THR A 354 -17.07 23.42 5.57
C THR A 354 -17.47 24.37 4.42
N GLU A 355 -16.51 25.04 3.80
CA GLU A 355 -16.77 25.84 2.60
C GLU A 355 -17.13 24.91 1.44
N LYS A 356 -18.07 25.32 0.60
CA LYS A 356 -18.52 24.54 -0.55
C LYS A 356 -17.89 25.01 -1.86
N ASN A 357 -17.57 24.07 -2.73
CA ASN A 357 -17.14 24.35 -4.11
C ASN A 357 -18.32 24.79 -5.00
N SER A 358 -18.07 25.05 -6.29
CA SER A 358 -19.08 25.43 -7.28
C SER A 358 -20.16 24.35 -7.55
N PHE A 359 -20.00 23.14 -7.00
CA PHE A 359 -20.95 22.02 -7.10
C PHE A 359 -21.73 21.81 -5.78
N ASP A 360 -21.70 22.77 -4.86
CA ASP A 360 -22.33 22.71 -3.52
C ASP A 360 -21.81 21.57 -2.62
N GLN A 361 -20.63 21.02 -2.93
CA GLN A 361 -19.97 19.97 -2.13
C GLN A 361 -18.96 20.58 -1.15
N THR A 362 -18.89 20.04 0.07
CA THR A 362 -17.76 20.28 0.99
C THR A 362 -16.56 19.39 0.62
N PRO A 363 -15.34 19.64 1.15
CA PRO A 363 -14.18 18.77 0.93
C PRO A 363 -14.41 17.32 1.34
N GLU A 364 -15.13 17.09 2.45
CA GLU A 364 -15.45 15.76 2.96
C GLU A 364 -16.48 15.05 2.05
N MET A 365 -17.54 15.75 1.62
CA MET A 365 -18.50 15.21 0.64
C MET A 365 -17.82 14.82 -0.69
N LEU A 366 -16.88 15.64 -1.16
CA LEU A 366 -16.11 15.34 -2.36
C LEU A 366 -15.21 14.12 -2.16
N PHE A 367 -14.47 14.05 -1.04
CA PHE A 367 -13.62 12.89 -0.71
C PHE A 367 -14.42 11.58 -0.69
N SER A 368 -15.53 11.52 0.05
CA SER A 368 -16.37 10.32 0.12
C SER A 368 -17.01 9.94 -1.22
N THR A 369 -17.30 10.92 -2.09
CA THR A 369 -17.83 10.67 -3.43
C THR A 369 -16.78 10.05 -4.34
N GLU A 370 -15.60 10.63 -4.40
CA GLU A 370 -14.47 10.21 -5.24
C GLU A 370 -13.89 8.85 -4.80
N HIS A 371 -13.78 8.62 -3.48
CA HIS A 371 -13.15 7.43 -2.92
C HIS A 371 -14.14 6.28 -2.68
N LYS A 372 -15.45 6.45 -2.94
CA LYS A 372 -16.50 5.44 -2.73
C LYS A 372 -16.18 4.06 -3.32
N LYS A 373 -15.52 4.02 -4.47
CA LYS A 373 -15.07 2.75 -5.08
C LYS A 373 -13.87 2.17 -4.32
N LEU A 374 -12.89 2.99 -3.98
CA LEU A 374 -11.67 2.57 -3.28
C LEU A 374 -11.97 2.01 -1.89
N VAL A 375 -12.96 2.57 -1.19
CA VAL A 375 -13.48 2.02 0.09
C VAL A 375 -13.99 0.59 -0.10
N ARG A 376 -14.79 0.32 -1.14
CA ARG A 376 -15.33 -1.01 -1.43
C ARG A 376 -14.24 -2.00 -1.86
N ASP A 377 -13.36 -1.58 -2.77
CA ASP A 377 -12.23 -2.38 -3.22
C ASP A 377 -11.28 -2.69 -2.02
N GLY A 378 -11.15 -1.74 -1.08
CA GLY A 378 -10.39 -1.89 0.17
C GLY A 378 -11.03 -2.79 1.21
N GLU A 379 -12.36 -2.73 1.37
CA GLU A 379 -13.14 -3.67 2.18
C GLU A 379 -12.98 -5.11 1.67
N GLU A 380 -13.12 -5.33 0.35
CA GLU A 380 -12.93 -6.65 -0.27
C GLU A 380 -11.49 -7.16 -0.06
N TRP A 381 -10.49 -6.31 -0.31
CA TRP A 381 -9.09 -6.66 -0.08
C TRP A 381 -8.82 -7.06 1.37
N MET A 382 -9.36 -6.29 2.33
CA MET A 382 -9.16 -6.53 3.76
C MET A 382 -9.83 -7.84 4.19
N LYS A 383 -11.09 -8.09 3.76
CA LYS A 383 -11.81 -9.33 4.04
C LYS A 383 -11.07 -10.55 3.49
N LYS A 384 -10.74 -10.57 2.20
CA LYS A 384 -10.01 -11.67 1.55
C LYS A 384 -8.66 -11.98 2.18
N THR A 385 -7.93 -10.92 2.57
CA THR A 385 -6.64 -11.03 3.28
C THR A 385 -6.84 -11.64 4.67
N THR A 386 -7.84 -11.15 5.39
CA THR A 386 -8.18 -11.57 6.75
C THR A 386 -8.71 -13.02 6.80
N ASP A 387 -9.57 -13.42 5.86
CA ASP A 387 -10.07 -14.80 5.72
C ASP A 387 -8.90 -15.79 5.57
N SER A 388 -7.95 -15.45 4.70
CA SER A 388 -6.76 -16.28 4.44
C SER A 388 -5.93 -16.49 5.71
N TYR A 389 -5.70 -15.44 6.50
CA TYR A 389 -4.97 -15.55 7.77
C TYR A 389 -5.79 -16.18 8.89
N THR A 390 -7.12 -16.04 8.87
CA THR A 390 -8.04 -16.72 9.80
C THR A 390 -7.95 -18.23 9.65
N VAL A 391 -7.93 -18.74 8.41
CA VAL A 391 -7.73 -20.17 8.13
C VAL A 391 -6.38 -20.65 8.66
N ILE A 392 -5.29 -19.91 8.42
CA ILE A 392 -3.95 -20.28 8.91
C ILE A 392 -3.91 -20.31 10.45
N ALA A 393 -4.46 -19.29 11.11
CA ALA A 393 -4.52 -19.23 12.57
C ALA A 393 -5.37 -20.39 13.15
N GLY A 394 -6.49 -20.73 12.51
CA GLY A 394 -7.34 -21.86 12.89
C GLY A 394 -6.63 -23.21 12.77
N LEU A 395 -5.87 -23.42 11.69
CA LEU A 395 -5.03 -24.60 11.51
C LEU A 395 -3.95 -24.71 12.58
N ILE A 396 -3.23 -23.62 12.88
CA ILE A 396 -2.20 -23.63 13.95
C ILE A 396 -2.83 -23.94 15.30
N THR A 397 -3.92 -23.26 15.68
CA THR A 397 -4.64 -23.53 16.94
C THR A 397 -5.05 -25.00 17.04
N THR A 398 -5.53 -25.59 15.95
CA THR A 398 -5.96 -27.00 15.92
C THR A 398 -4.79 -27.97 16.10
N ILE A 399 -3.67 -27.75 15.40
CA ILE A 399 -2.48 -28.62 15.46
C ILE A 399 -1.85 -28.57 16.85
N VAL A 400 -1.73 -27.38 17.42
CA VAL A 400 -1.14 -27.13 18.74
C VAL A 400 -2.04 -27.68 19.84
N PHE A 401 -3.36 -27.44 19.78
CA PHE A 401 -4.31 -28.06 20.72
C PHE A 401 -4.28 -29.59 20.68
N ALA A 402 -4.14 -30.19 19.50
CA ALA A 402 -3.97 -31.64 19.37
C ALA A 402 -2.65 -32.13 20.00
N ALA A 403 -1.55 -31.39 19.83
CA ALA A 403 -0.25 -31.71 20.44
C ALA A 403 -0.24 -31.56 21.97
N ALA A 404 -0.98 -30.59 22.53
CA ALA A 404 -1.18 -30.44 23.97
C ALA A 404 -1.85 -31.66 24.62
N ILE A 405 -2.78 -32.30 23.90
CA ILE A 405 -3.49 -33.51 24.37
C ILE A 405 -2.66 -34.77 24.06
N THR A 406 -2.04 -34.85 22.88
CA THR A 406 -1.22 -36.00 22.44
C THR A 406 0.26 -35.72 22.67
N VAL A 407 0.64 -35.57 23.94
CA VAL A 407 1.98 -35.12 24.35
C VAL A 407 3.13 -35.97 23.76
N PRO A 408 4.23 -35.33 23.34
CA PRO A 408 5.36 -36.03 22.69
C PRO A 408 6.03 -37.02 23.67
N GLY A 409 6.07 -38.28 23.25
CA GLY A 409 6.57 -39.39 24.07
C GLY A 409 5.49 -40.19 24.82
N GLY A 410 4.25 -39.71 24.82
CA GLY A 410 3.11 -40.37 25.48
C GLY A 410 3.13 -40.28 27.00
N ASN A 411 2.20 -41.01 27.62
CA ASN A 411 1.93 -40.96 29.05
C ASN A 411 2.30 -42.32 29.69
N SER A 412 2.76 -42.29 30.95
CA SER A 412 2.99 -43.49 31.75
C SER A 412 1.65 -44.18 32.05
N GLY A 413 1.53 -45.46 31.69
CA GLY A 413 0.29 -46.24 31.84
C GLY A 413 -0.25 -46.31 33.27
N ASP A 414 0.63 -46.21 34.27
CA ASP A 414 0.28 -46.41 35.68
C ASP A 414 -0.23 -45.14 36.39
N THR A 415 0.07 -43.95 35.83
CA THR A 415 -0.24 -42.65 36.47
C THR A 415 -0.87 -41.61 35.55
N GLY A 416 -0.92 -41.86 34.24
CA GLY A 416 -1.41 -40.90 33.26
C GLY A 416 -0.51 -39.67 33.04
N ASN A 417 0.60 -39.54 33.77
CA ASN A 417 1.52 -38.41 33.64
C ASN A 417 2.36 -38.50 32.34
N PRO A 418 2.79 -37.37 31.74
CA PRO A 418 3.70 -37.37 30.59
C PRO A 418 5.02 -38.06 30.93
N LEU A 419 5.47 -38.99 30.07
CA LEU A 419 6.62 -39.85 30.35
C LEU A 419 7.95 -39.07 30.52
N TYR A 420 8.02 -37.88 29.91
CA TYR A 420 9.16 -36.96 30.00
C TYR A 420 8.91 -35.71 30.86
N ALA A 421 7.92 -35.72 31.76
CA ALA A 421 7.50 -34.53 32.54
C ALA A 421 8.62 -33.80 33.32
N LYS A 422 9.71 -34.49 33.66
CA LYS A 422 10.87 -33.92 34.38
C LYS A 422 11.97 -33.36 33.48
N GLU A 423 11.85 -33.51 32.16
CA GLU A 423 12.88 -33.12 31.19
C GLU A 423 12.73 -31.67 30.74
N LEU A 424 13.85 -30.94 30.64
CA LEU A 424 13.85 -29.54 30.23
C LEU A 424 13.21 -29.35 28.84
N SER A 425 13.44 -30.27 27.91
CA SER A 425 12.85 -30.22 26.57
C SER A 425 11.33 -30.41 26.57
N PHE A 426 10.77 -31.16 27.54
CA PHE A 426 9.32 -31.27 27.71
C PHE A 426 8.72 -29.96 28.26
N LEU A 427 9.40 -29.32 29.21
CA LEU A 427 9.00 -27.99 29.70
C LEU A 427 9.03 -26.93 28.58
N ILE A 428 10.09 -26.93 27.75
CA ILE A 428 10.19 -26.04 26.58
C ILE A 428 9.05 -26.32 25.59
N PHE A 429 8.75 -27.58 25.29
CA PHE A 429 7.60 -27.97 24.47
C PHE A 429 6.30 -27.38 25.05
N ALA A 430 5.96 -27.70 26.30
CA ALA A 430 4.68 -27.33 26.89
C ALA A 430 4.47 -25.81 26.96
N VAL A 431 5.52 -25.04 27.30
CA VAL A 431 5.47 -23.57 27.32
C VAL A 431 5.32 -23.00 25.91
N ALA A 432 6.09 -23.48 24.93
CA ALA A 432 6.03 -22.98 23.56
C ALA A 432 4.71 -23.34 22.86
N ASP A 433 4.17 -24.52 23.13
CA ASP A 433 2.86 -24.99 22.66
C ASP A 433 1.73 -24.10 23.23
N THR A 434 1.73 -23.90 24.54
CA THR A 434 0.79 -22.99 25.24
C THR A 434 0.82 -21.56 24.68
N ILE A 435 2.02 -20.99 24.48
CA ILE A 435 2.17 -19.65 23.89
C ILE A 435 1.62 -19.62 22.46
N SER A 436 1.88 -20.65 21.65
CA SER A 436 1.36 -20.75 20.29
C SER A 436 -0.18 -20.79 20.29
N LEU A 437 -0.80 -21.59 21.16
CA LEU A 437 -2.26 -21.72 21.23
C LEU A 437 -2.94 -20.39 21.57
N PHE A 438 -2.49 -19.70 22.62
CA PHE A 438 -3.09 -18.43 23.05
C PHE A 438 -2.86 -17.31 22.01
N THR A 439 -1.66 -17.23 21.42
CA THR A 439 -1.37 -16.18 20.42
C THR A 439 -2.08 -16.44 19.10
N SER A 440 -2.22 -17.69 18.66
CA SER A 440 -3.04 -18.08 17.51
C SER A 440 -4.52 -17.77 17.71
N THR A 441 -5.05 -18.08 18.91
CA THR A 441 -6.45 -17.78 19.27
C THR A 441 -6.70 -16.27 19.36
N THR A 442 -5.73 -15.50 19.88
CA THR A 442 -5.79 -14.03 19.86
C THR A 442 -5.81 -13.49 18.43
N SER A 443 -4.98 -14.06 17.54
CA SER A 443 -4.97 -13.71 16.11
C SER A 443 -6.32 -13.98 15.44
N LEU A 444 -6.97 -15.11 15.73
CA LEU A 444 -8.32 -15.43 15.25
C LEU A 444 -9.34 -14.37 15.66
N LEU A 445 -9.34 -13.95 16.93
CA LEU A 445 -10.26 -12.92 17.43
C LEU A 445 -10.01 -11.54 16.78
N LEU A 446 -8.74 -11.18 16.56
CA LEU A 446 -8.37 -9.95 15.86
C LEU A 446 -8.82 -9.95 14.40
N PHE A 447 -8.64 -11.07 13.69
CA PHE A 447 -9.12 -11.22 12.31
C PHE A 447 -10.66 -11.23 12.24
N LEU A 448 -11.34 -11.94 13.14
CA LEU A 448 -12.80 -11.88 13.23
C LEU A 448 -13.30 -10.45 13.52
N SER A 449 -12.58 -9.68 14.35
CA SER A 449 -12.88 -8.27 14.63
C SER A 449 -12.72 -7.35 13.40
N ILE A 450 -11.91 -7.75 12.41
CA ILE A 450 -11.80 -7.07 11.12
C ILE A 450 -12.97 -7.48 10.21
N LEU A 451 -13.30 -8.77 10.11
CA LEU A 451 -14.42 -9.26 9.29
C LEU A 451 -15.77 -8.65 9.72
N MET A 452 -15.97 -8.46 11.03
CA MET A 452 -17.16 -7.88 11.64
C MET A 452 -17.14 -6.34 11.74
N ALA A 453 -16.13 -5.66 11.18
CA ALA A 453 -16.06 -4.20 11.19
C ALA A 453 -17.11 -3.55 10.26
N ARG A 454 -17.38 -2.26 10.48
CA ARG A 454 -18.34 -1.48 9.66
C ARG A 454 -17.72 -0.88 8.40
N TYR A 455 -16.40 -0.91 8.26
CA TYR A 455 -15.65 -0.39 7.10
C TYR A 455 -16.01 1.06 6.74
N ALA A 456 -16.18 1.93 7.75
CA ALA A 456 -16.31 3.36 7.49
C ALA A 456 -15.00 3.92 6.94
N GLU A 457 -15.06 4.98 6.13
CA GLU A 457 -13.88 5.62 5.53
C GLU A 457 -12.78 5.91 6.58
N GLN A 458 -13.16 6.47 7.73
CA GLN A 458 -12.24 6.80 8.82
C GLN A 458 -11.61 5.56 9.50
N ASP A 459 -12.22 4.37 9.42
CA ASP A 459 -11.68 3.14 10.01
C ASP A 459 -10.39 2.68 9.29
N PHE A 460 -10.20 3.07 8.02
CA PHE A 460 -9.01 2.75 7.23
C PHE A 460 -7.75 3.53 7.68
N LEU A 461 -7.88 4.59 8.48
CA LEU A 461 -6.73 5.38 8.93
C LEU A 461 -5.89 4.63 9.98
N PHE A 462 -6.57 4.08 11.00
CA PHE A 462 -5.89 3.50 12.17
C PHE A 462 -6.57 2.20 12.65
N THR A 463 -7.90 2.17 12.76
CA THR A 463 -8.65 1.06 13.36
C THR A 463 -8.42 -0.27 12.64
N LEU A 464 -8.58 -0.30 11.31
CA LEU A 464 -8.39 -1.52 10.51
C LEU A 464 -6.89 -1.88 10.35
N PRO A 465 -5.98 -0.96 9.98
CA PRO A 465 -4.55 -1.28 9.90
C PRO A 465 -3.97 -1.80 11.23
N SER A 466 -4.32 -1.18 12.35
CA SER A 466 -3.81 -1.57 13.68
C SER A 466 -4.27 -2.98 14.07
N ARG A 467 -5.54 -3.33 13.83
CA ARG A 467 -6.03 -4.71 14.05
C ARG A 467 -5.31 -5.73 13.18
N LEU A 468 -5.05 -5.40 11.90
CA LEU A 468 -4.34 -6.28 10.97
C LEU A 468 -2.88 -6.48 11.41
N ILE A 469 -2.18 -5.40 11.80
CA ILE A 469 -0.81 -5.43 12.34
C ILE A 469 -0.75 -6.33 13.59
N MET A 470 -1.65 -6.13 14.56
CA MET A 470 -1.68 -6.92 15.79
C MET A 470 -1.98 -8.40 15.49
N GLY A 471 -2.93 -8.68 14.58
CA GLY A 471 -3.24 -10.04 14.13
C GLY A 471 -2.00 -10.73 13.54
N LEU A 472 -1.37 -10.12 12.55
CA LEU A 472 -0.14 -10.63 11.91
C LEU A 472 1.01 -10.81 12.90
N ALA A 473 1.19 -9.89 13.86
CA ALA A 473 2.20 -10.01 14.90
C ALA A 473 1.94 -11.20 15.84
N THR A 474 0.69 -11.40 16.28
CA THR A 474 0.33 -12.57 17.09
C THR A 474 0.40 -13.89 16.32
N LEU A 475 0.08 -13.89 15.01
CA LEU A 475 0.24 -15.04 14.13
C LEU A 475 1.71 -15.41 13.93
N PHE A 476 2.59 -14.42 13.79
CA PHE A 476 4.04 -14.62 13.68
C PHE A 476 4.64 -15.23 14.95
N LEU A 477 4.24 -14.68 16.12
CA LEU A 477 4.65 -15.20 17.42
C LEU A 477 4.16 -16.65 17.60
N SER A 478 2.91 -16.92 17.23
CA SER A 478 2.36 -18.28 17.23
C SER A 478 3.16 -19.23 16.34
N THR A 479 3.39 -18.88 15.08
CA THR A 479 4.14 -19.69 14.11
C THR A 479 5.56 -19.98 14.62
N THR A 480 6.23 -18.98 15.18
CA THR A 480 7.57 -19.13 15.76
C THR A 480 7.56 -20.09 16.96
N SER A 481 6.58 -19.94 17.86
CA SER A 481 6.43 -20.78 19.04
C SER A 481 6.07 -22.23 18.69
N MET A 482 5.22 -22.43 17.69
CA MET A 482 4.90 -23.75 17.11
C MET A 482 6.16 -24.46 16.57
N MET A 483 7.04 -23.74 15.87
CA MET A 483 8.29 -24.32 15.35
C MET A 483 9.29 -24.68 16.47
N ILE A 484 9.27 -23.95 17.59
CA ILE A 484 10.06 -24.27 18.79
C ILE A 484 9.49 -25.52 19.48
N ALA A 485 8.17 -25.58 19.67
CA ALA A 485 7.49 -26.75 20.23
C ALA A 485 7.76 -28.01 19.40
N PHE A 486 7.62 -27.93 18.07
CA PHE A 486 7.94 -29.03 17.16
C PHE A 486 9.41 -29.48 17.26
N GLY A 487 10.36 -28.54 17.32
CA GLY A 487 11.78 -28.85 17.51
C GLY A 487 12.06 -29.58 18.84
N ALA A 488 11.39 -29.16 19.93
CA ALA A 488 11.48 -29.81 21.23
C ALA A 488 10.87 -31.23 21.22
N SER A 489 9.73 -31.42 20.55
CA SER A 489 9.09 -32.73 20.35
C SER A 489 9.97 -33.69 19.57
N LEU A 490 10.59 -33.25 18.46
CA LEU A 490 11.52 -34.08 17.70
C LEU A 490 12.77 -34.44 18.52
N TYR A 491 13.28 -33.53 19.37
CA TYR A 491 14.39 -33.83 20.25
C TYR A 491 14.04 -34.91 21.30
N LEU A 492 12.85 -34.84 21.90
CA LEU A 492 12.35 -35.88 22.81
C LEU A 492 12.24 -37.25 22.12
N LEU A 493 11.78 -37.27 20.85
CA LEU A 493 11.62 -38.50 20.08
C LEU A 493 12.95 -39.13 19.64
N PHE A 494 13.91 -38.33 19.16
CA PHE A 494 15.19 -38.82 18.61
C PHE A 494 16.33 -38.93 19.65
N ARG A 495 16.01 -38.90 20.95
CA ARG A 495 16.97 -38.94 22.07
C ARG A 495 17.93 -40.14 22.06
N GLN A 496 17.64 -41.21 21.30
CA GLN A 496 18.50 -42.39 21.15
C GLN A 496 19.77 -42.12 20.29
N GLY A 497 20.70 -41.34 20.84
CA GLY A 497 22.14 -41.45 20.56
C GLY A 497 22.70 -40.79 19.30
N LYS A 498 21.96 -39.91 18.60
CA LYS A 498 22.43 -39.27 17.35
C LYS A 498 22.30 -37.74 17.37
N GLU A 499 23.26 -37.07 18.01
CA GLU A 499 23.35 -35.60 18.08
C GLU A 499 23.34 -34.92 16.70
N TRP A 500 23.83 -35.60 15.66
CA TRP A 500 23.78 -35.15 14.26
C TRP A 500 22.37 -34.81 13.74
N ILE A 501 21.30 -35.36 14.34
CA ILE A 501 19.90 -35.10 13.96
C ILE A 501 19.46 -33.68 14.36
N LEU A 502 20.12 -33.03 15.32
CA LEU A 502 19.83 -31.64 15.71
C LEU A 502 20.06 -30.64 14.56
N ILE A 503 21.04 -30.89 13.69
CA ILE A 503 21.42 -30.00 12.60
C ILE A 503 20.28 -29.86 11.56
N PRO A 504 19.72 -30.95 10.97
CA PRO A 504 18.58 -30.84 10.06
C PRO A 504 17.31 -30.34 10.75
N ILE A 505 17.06 -30.66 12.03
CA ILE A 505 15.91 -30.10 12.77
C ILE A 505 16.02 -28.57 12.86
N ALA A 506 17.15 -28.06 13.34
CA ALA A 506 17.38 -26.61 13.45
C ALA A 506 17.30 -25.90 12.09
N ALA A 507 17.89 -26.49 11.05
CA ALA A 507 17.79 -25.95 9.68
C ALA A 507 16.33 -25.90 9.19
N LEU A 508 15.56 -26.97 9.41
CA LEU A 508 14.17 -27.06 8.97
C LEU A 508 13.25 -26.09 9.74
N SER A 509 13.44 -25.92 11.05
CA SER A 509 12.71 -24.92 11.85
C SER A 509 13.02 -23.48 11.46
N CYS A 510 14.25 -23.17 11.02
CA CYS A 510 14.62 -21.82 10.59
C CYS A 510 14.02 -21.41 9.23
N LEU A 511 13.70 -22.36 8.34
CA LEU A 511 13.21 -22.07 7.00
C LEU A 511 11.83 -21.37 6.98
N PRO A 512 10.78 -21.87 7.66
CA PRO A 512 9.47 -21.19 7.73
C PRO A 512 9.56 -19.81 8.38
N ILE A 513 10.34 -19.67 9.46
CA ILE A 513 10.50 -18.39 10.18
C ILE A 513 11.14 -17.35 9.26
N THR A 514 12.24 -17.72 8.58
CA THR A 514 12.92 -16.81 7.64
C THR A 514 12.01 -16.44 6.47
N CYS A 515 11.28 -17.41 5.91
CA CYS A 515 10.33 -17.19 4.83
C CYS A 515 9.21 -16.21 5.25
N PHE A 516 8.58 -16.43 6.41
CA PHE A 516 7.54 -15.55 6.95
C PHE A 516 8.05 -14.12 7.14
N VAL A 517 9.22 -13.95 7.76
CA VAL A 517 9.85 -12.62 7.92
C VAL A 517 10.08 -11.95 6.57
N THR A 518 10.62 -12.66 5.57
CA THR A 518 10.88 -12.06 4.24
C THR A 518 9.61 -11.67 3.48
N LEU A 519 8.50 -12.41 3.65
CA LEU A 519 7.25 -12.19 2.91
C LEU A 519 6.30 -11.19 3.58
N GLN A 520 6.22 -11.20 4.92
CA GLN A 520 5.24 -10.42 5.67
C GLN A 520 5.76 -9.04 6.07
N PHE A 521 7.07 -8.87 6.23
CA PHE A 521 7.67 -7.60 6.62
C PHE A 521 7.47 -6.45 5.61
N PRO A 522 7.47 -6.66 4.27
CA PRO A 522 7.07 -5.63 3.31
C PRO A 522 5.65 -5.10 3.56
N LEU A 523 4.69 -6.01 3.79
CA LEU A 523 3.28 -5.66 4.03
C LEU A 523 3.10 -4.95 5.37
N LEU A 524 3.78 -5.42 6.43
CA LEU A 524 3.78 -4.76 7.73
C LEU A 524 4.40 -3.35 7.66
N ALA A 525 5.45 -3.17 6.86
CA ALA A 525 6.08 -1.88 6.64
C ALA A 525 5.18 -0.92 5.83
N GLU A 526 4.45 -1.40 4.83
CA GLU A 526 3.48 -0.59 4.09
C GLU A 526 2.25 -0.18 4.93
N LEU A 527 1.90 -0.96 5.96
CA LEU A 527 0.82 -0.67 6.93
C LEU A 527 1.20 0.37 8.01
N ILE A 528 2.48 0.41 8.39
CA ILE A 528 3.03 1.30 9.42
C ILE A 528 3.46 2.66 8.82
N SER A 529 3.81 2.68 7.53
CA SER A 529 4.19 3.88 6.77
C SER A 529 3.01 4.72 6.29
#